data_AF-A0A7X8QLG7-F1
#
_entry.id   AF-A0A7X8QLG7-F1
#
_cell.length_a   1.000
_cell.length_b   1.000
_cell.length_c   1.000
_cell.angle_alpha   90.00
_cell.angle_beta   90.00
_cell.angle_gamma   90.00
#
_symmetry.space_group_name_H-M   'P 1'
#
loop_
_entity.id
_entity.type
_entity.pdbx_description
1 polymer ?
#
loop_
_entity_poly.entity_id
_entity_poly.type
_entity_poly.pdbx_seq_one_letter_code
_entity_poly.pdbx_strand_id
1 'polypeptide(L)'
;MAFFDDVKKFGRNITDKGKDVIEITKLNSQINSEKDKIKDFYVKIGEEVYKAYATGQTSNYDEICGQIKQVEDTINELTAKVLELKNAAKCPNCGAEVAKETTFCSKCGTKVNE
;
A
#
# COMPACT_ATOMS: atom_id res chain seq x y z
N MET A 1 -30.19 47.39 3.58
CA MET A 1 -28.72 47.48 3.71
C MET A 1 -28.20 46.31 4.57
N ALA A 2 -28.27 45.07 4.06
CA ALA A 2 -27.76 43.88 4.78
C ALA A 2 -26.50 43.27 4.11
N PHE A 3 -26.19 43.68 2.88
CA PHE A 3 -25.04 43.16 2.13
C PHE A 3 -23.69 43.76 2.58
N PHE A 4 -23.66 44.97 3.15
CA PHE A 4 -22.41 45.62 3.54
C PHE A 4 -21.85 45.09 4.88
N ASP A 5 -22.71 44.57 5.75
CA ASP A 5 -22.31 43.99 7.04
C ASP A 5 -21.70 42.59 6.91
N ASP A 6 -22.17 41.77 5.96
CA ASP A 6 -21.59 40.44 5.72
C ASP A 6 -20.22 40.52 5.04
N VAL A 7 -20.01 41.50 4.15
CA VAL A 7 -18.68 41.77 3.56
C VAL A 7 -17.68 42.22 4.64
N LYS A 8 -18.12 43.00 5.64
CA LYS A 8 -17.28 43.47 6.75
C LYS A 8 -16.97 42.36 7.78
N LYS A 9 -17.84 41.34 7.91
CA LYS A 9 -17.55 40.10 8.64
C LYS A 9 -16.57 39.21 7.90
N PHE A 10 -16.66 39.12 6.58
CA PHE A 10 -15.67 38.39 5.77
C PHE A 10 -14.28 39.05 5.83
N GLY A 11 -14.21 40.39 5.81
CA GLY A 11 -12.96 41.14 5.90
C GLY A 11 -12.17 40.97 7.21
N ARG A 12 -12.80 40.52 8.30
CA ARG A 12 -12.12 40.28 9.59
C ARG A 12 -11.53 38.87 9.76
N ASN A 13 -12.01 37.87 9.00
CA ASN A 13 -11.54 36.48 9.09
C ASN A 13 -10.53 36.08 7.99
N ILE A 14 -10.19 36.99 7.08
CA ILE A 14 -9.24 36.73 5.98
C ILE A 14 -7.78 36.85 6.44
N THR A 15 -7.48 37.65 7.46
CA THR A 15 -6.11 37.92 7.89
C THR A 15 -5.38 36.68 8.43
N ASP A 16 -6.10 35.80 9.14
CA ASP A 16 -5.51 34.58 9.71
C ASP A 16 -5.47 33.43 8.70
N LYS A 17 -6.56 33.23 7.93
CA LYS A 17 -6.61 32.18 6.89
C LYS A 17 -5.61 32.40 5.75
N GLY A 18 -5.23 33.64 5.46
CA GLY A 18 -4.21 33.95 4.44
C GLY A 18 -2.82 33.44 4.82
N LYS A 19 -2.47 33.48 6.12
CA LYS A 19 -1.19 32.94 6.61
C LYS A 19 -1.15 31.42 6.53
N ASP A 20 -2.24 30.78 6.93
CA ASP A 20 -2.37 29.31 6.87
C ASP A 20 -2.20 28.78 5.44
N VAL A 21 -2.76 29.46 4.43
CA VAL A 21 -2.63 29.06 3.02
C VAL A 21 -1.20 29.18 2.49
N ILE A 22 -0.45 30.21 2.92
CA ILE A 22 0.97 30.37 2.56
C ILE A 22 1.81 29.28 3.21
N GLU A 23 1.55 28.97 4.49
CA GLU A 23 2.22 27.87 5.20
C GLU A 23 1.92 26.53 4.55
N ILE A 24 0.66 26.24 4.22
CA ILE A 24 0.26 25.00 3.51
C ILE A 24 0.99 24.90 2.16
N THR A 25 1.06 25.98 1.39
CA THR A 25 1.75 25.99 0.08
C THR A 25 3.25 25.72 0.25
N LYS A 26 3.89 26.32 1.26
CA LYS A 26 5.30 26.09 1.60
C LYS A 26 5.54 24.65 2.03
N LEU A 27 4.67 24.11 2.89
CA LEU A 27 4.72 22.72 3.34
C LEU A 27 4.54 21.75 2.17
N ASN A 28 3.60 21.99 1.26
CA ASN A 28 3.40 21.15 0.07
C ASN A 28 4.61 21.14 -0.86
N SER A 29 5.27 22.29 -1.04
CA SER A 29 6.52 22.38 -1.81
C SER A 29 7.66 21.58 -1.16
N GLN A 30 7.78 21.64 0.17
CA GLN A 30 8.74 20.83 0.91
C GLN A 30 8.42 19.34 0.80
N ILE A 31 7.16 18.94 0.94
CA ILE A 31 6.73 17.55 0.77
C ILE A 31 7.10 17.03 -0.62
N ASN A 32 6.88 17.82 -1.67
CA ASN A 32 7.26 17.42 -3.03
C ASN A 32 8.78 17.28 -3.16
N SER A 33 9.55 18.21 -2.58
CA SER A 33 11.02 18.12 -2.58
C SER A 33 11.53 16.87 -1.86
N GLU A 34 10.91 16.49 -0.73
CA GLU A 34 11.26 15.23 -0.04
C GLU A 34 10.86 13.99 -0.85
N LYS A 35 9.72 14.03 -1.56
CA LYS A 35 9.33 12.95 -2.49
C LYS A 35 10.31 12.80 -3.65
N ASP A 36 10.81 13.91 -4.19
CA ASP A 36 11.82 13.88 -5.25
C ASP A 36 13.13 13.26 -4.73
N LYS A 37 13.55 13.59 -3.50
CA LYS A 37 14.71 12.92 -2.87
C LYS A 37 14.50 11.41 -2.72
N ILE A 38 13.31 10.95 -2.34
CA ILE A 38 12.98 9.51 -2.28
C ILE A 38 13.16 8.87 -3.65
N LYS A 39 12.67 9.52 -4.71
CA LYS A 39 12.83 9.04 -6.08
C LYS A 39 14.32 8.96 -6.47
N ASP A 40 15.11 9.96 -6.12
CA ASP A 40 16.56 9.94 -6.34
C ASP A 40 17.26 8.81 -5.60
N PHE A 41 16.84 8.50 -4.37
CA PHE A 41 17.35 7.34 -3.63
C PHE A 41 17.01 6.02 -4.34
N TYR A 42 15.79 5.87 -4.88
CA TYR A 42 15.45 4.68 -5.66
C TYR A 42 16.31 4.54 -6.92
N VAL A 43 16.60 5.63 -7.62
CA VAL A 43 17.48 5.59 -8.79
C VAL A 43 18.90 5.19 -8.38
N LYS A 44 19.43 5.75 -7.29
CA LYS A 44 20.76 5.39 -6.76
C LYS A 44 20.84 3.92 -6.38
N ILE A 45 19.84 3.40 -5.67
CA ILE A 45 19.76 1.97 -5.31
C ILE A 45 19.71 1.13 -6.60
N GLY A 46 18.89 1.51 -7.58
CA GLY A 46 18.82 0.82 -8.87
C GLY A 46 20.14 0.81 -9.63
N GLU A 47 20.89 1.91 -9.61
CA GLU A 47 22.24 1.97 -10.19
C GLU A 47 23.23 1.06 -9.46
N GLU A 48 23.21 1.03 -8.13
CA GLU A 48 24.08 0.16 -7.33
C GLU A 48 23.78 -1.31 -7.58
N VAL A 49 22.50 -1.67 -7.61
CA VAL A 49 22.02 -3.02 -7.96
C VAL A 49 22.47 -3.41 -9.37
N TYR A 50 22.29 -2.51 -10.35
CA TYR A 50 22.70 -2.78 -11.74
C TYR A 50 24.22 -2.88 -11.88
N LYS A 51 24.98 -2.04 -11.18
CA LYS A 51 26.46 -2.12 -11.15
C LYS A 51 26.93 -3.44 -10.56
N ALA A 52 26.34 -3.88 -9.44
CA ALA A 52 26.61 -5.18 -8.85
C ALA A 52 26.28 -6.33 -9.82
N TYR A 53 25.11 -6.27 -10.47
CA TYR A 53 24.73 -7.24 -11.49
C TYR A 53 25.73 -7.27 -12.66
N ALA A 54 26.13 -6.11 -13.17
CA ALA A 54 27.06 -5.97 -14.30
C ALA A 54 28.49 -6.47 -13.98
N THR A 55 28.90 -6.42 -12.71
CA THR A 55 30.19 -6.99 -12.24
C THR A 55 30.10 -8.48 -11.93
N GLY A 56 28.97 -9.14 -12.19
CA GLY A 56 28.74 -10.55 -11.88
C GLY A 56 28.51 -10.82 -10.38
N GLN A 57 28.38 -9.77 -9.57
CA GLN A 57 27.88 -9.85 -8.22
C GLN A 57 26.36 -9.87 -8.27
N THR A 58 25.79 -11.07 -8.32
CA THR A 58 24.38 -11.28 -8.00
C THR A 58 24.15 -10.66 -6.62
N SER A 59 23.28 -9.65 -6.59
CA SER A 59 23.24 -8.70 -5.48
C SER A 59 23.00 -9.42 -4.16
N ASN A 60 23.52 -8.89 -3.04
CA ASN A 60 23.34 -9.37 -1.65
C ASN A 60 21.87 -9.55 -1.20
N TYR A 61 20.91 -9.35 -2.09
CA TYR A 61 19.49 -9.61 -1.89
C TYR A 61 19.08 -11.04 -2.25
N ASP A 62 19.89 -11.82 -3.00
CA ASP A 62 19.50 -13.21 -3.35
C ASP A 62 19.27 -14.08 -2.11
N GLU A 63 20.12 -13.93 -1.09
CA GLU A 63 19.95 -14.64 0.18
C GLU A 63 18.67 -14.22 0.89
N ILE A 64 18.39 -12.92 0.94
CA ILE A 64 17.19 -12.35 1.58
C ILE A 64 15.93 -12.75 0.80
N CYS A 65 15.96 -12.69 -0.53
CA CYS A 65 14.87 -13.14 -1.40
C CYS A 65 14.64 -14.65 -1.27
N GLY A 66 15.70 -15.44 -1.12
CA GLY A 66 15.63 -16.86 -0.81
C GLY A 66 14.96 -17.12 0.55
N GLN A 67 15.34 -16.36 1.58
CA GLN A 67 14.71 -16.43 2.91
C GLN A 67 13.23 -16.01 2.87
N ILE A 68 12.89 -14.93 2.15
CA ILE A 68 11.50 -14.49 1.97
C ILE A 68 10.68 -15.60 1.31
N LYS A 69 11.20 -16.21 0.25
CA LYS A 69 10.53 -17.33 -0.43
C LYS A 69 10.31 -18.52 0.51
N GLN A 70 11.32 -18.90 1.30
CA GLN A 70 11.17 -19.98 2.29
C GLN A 70 10.10 -19.66 3.35
N VAL A 71 10.02 -18.41 3.79
CA VAL A 71 8.99 -17.97 4.74
C VAL A 71 7.62 -18.00 4.07
N GLU A 72 7.49 -17.53 2.83
CA GLU A 72 6.23 -17.60 2.06
C GLU A 72 5.77 -19.04 1.83
N ASP A 73 6.68 -19.96 1.48
CA ASP A 73 6.38 -21.38 1.32
C ASP A 73 5.90 -21.99 2.65
N THR A 74 6.56 -21.65 3.76
CA THR A 74 6.15 -22.08 5.10
C THR A 74 4.77 -21.54 5.48
N ILE A 75 4.48 -20.27 5.17
CA ILE A 75 3.16 -19.66 5.40
C ILE A 75 2.09 -20.38 4.58
N ASN A 76 2.39 -20.71 3.32
CA ASN A 76 1.47 -21.45 2.47
C ASN A 76 1.20 -22.86 3.00
N GLU A 77 2.22 -23.58 3.43
CA GLU A 77 2.07 -24.90 4.07
C GLU A 77 1.25 -24.84 5.36
N LEU A 78 1.54 -23.88 6.24
CA LEU A 78 0.80 -23.69 7.48
C LEU A 78 -0.65 -23.30 7.21
N THR A 79 -0.88 -22.43 6.22
CA THR A 79 -2.22 -22.04 5.80
C THR A 79 -2.99 -23.22 5.22
N ALA A 80 -2.35 -24.07 4.42
CA ALA A 80 -2.95 -25.31 3.90
C ALA A 80 -3.34 -26.26 5.03
N LYS A 81 -2.45 -26.48 6.01
CA LYS A 81 -2.76 -27.28 7.22
C LYS A 81 -3.91 -26.69 8.02
N VAL A 82 -3.98 -25.37 8.18
CA VAL A 82 -5.10 -24.68 8.85
C VAL A 82 -6.40 -24.87 8.08
N LEU A 83 -6.37 -24.77 6.75
CA LEU A 83 -7.54 -25.01 5.90
C LEU A 83 -8.02 -26.47 5.98
N GLU A 84 -7.10 -27.43 6.01
CA GLU A 84 -7.43 -28.85 6.22
C GLU A 84 -8.08 -29.09 7.58
N LEU A 85 -7.49 -28.58 8.68
CA LEU A 85 -8.05 -28.71 10.02
C LEU A 85 -9.41 -28.02 10.17
N LYS A 86 -9.63 -26.91 9.47
CA LYS A 86 -10.90 -26.18 9.46
C LYS A 86 -11.94 -26.77 8.51
N ASN A 87 -11.62 -27.85 7.77
CA ASN A 87 -12.42 -28.34 6.65
C ASN A 87 -12.86 -27.20 5.72
N ALA A 88 -11.96 -26.27 5.43
CA ALA A 88 -12.19 -25.10 4.61
C ALA A 88 -11.41 -25.19 3.30
N ALA A 89 -11.93 -24.55 2.26
CA ALA A 89 -11.32 -24.35 0.96
C ALA A 89 -11.32 -22.86 0.63
N LYS A 90 -10.46 -22.43 -0.31
CA LYS A 90 -10.51 -21.06 -0.84
C LYS A 90 -11.50 -21.01 -2.00
N CYS A 91 -12.33 -19.98 -2.04
CA CYS A 91 -13.22 -19.73 -3.17
C CYS A 91 -12.40 -19.44 -4.44
N PRO A 92 -12.68 -20.12 -5.58
CA PRO A 92 -11.92 -19.94 -6.81
C PRO A 92 -12.11 -18.56 -7.46
N ASN A 93 -13.18 -17.83 -7.10
CA ASN A 93 -13.47 -16.51 -7.67
C ASN A 93 -12.90 -15.36 -6.82
N CYS A 94 -13.07 -15.39 -5.50
CA CYS A 94 -12.67 -14.27 -4.63
C CYS A 94 -11.55 -14.57 -3.62
N GLY A 95 -11.09 -15.82 -3.54
CA GLY A 95 -10.03 -16.24 -2.61
C GLY A 95 -10.45 -16.33 -1.14
N ALA A 96 -11.71 -16.05 -0.79
CA ALA A 96 -12.21 -16.13 0.59
C ALA A 96 -12.21 -17.58 1.11
N GLU A 97 -11.92 -17.75 2.39
CA GLU A 97 -12.06 -19.02 3.10
C GLU A 97 -13.55 -19.40 3.21
N VAL A 98 -13.91 -20.58 2.68
CA VAL A 98 -15.27 -21.15 2.72
C VAL A 98 -15.19 -22.57 3.26
N ALA A 99 -16.21 -23.04 3.98
CA ALA A 99 -16.21 -24.44 4.42
C ALA A 99 -16.39 -25.36 3.20
N LYS A 100 -15.71 -26.52 3.18
CA LYS A 100 -15.86 -27.54 2.14
C LYS A 100 -17.29 -28.10 2.08
N GLU A 101 -18.09 -27.92 3.12
CA GLU A 101 -19.50 -28.35 3.10
C GLU A 101 -20.43 -27.31 2.47
N THR A 102 -19.93 -26.12 2.09
CA THR A 102 -20.78 -25.04 1.57
C THR A 102 -20.87 -25.06 0.05
N THR A 103 -22.11 -25.08 -0.46
CA THR A 103 -22.41 -25.05 -1.90
C THR A 103 -22.09 -23.68 -2.53
N PHE A 104 -22.21 -22.59 -1.76
CA PHE A 104 -21.98 -21.22 -2.22
C PHE A 104 -21.06 -20.44 -1.27
N CYS A 105 -20.23 -19.56 -1.84
CA CYS A 105 -19.33 -18.72 -1.07
C CYS A 105 -20.10 -17.62 -0.34
N SER A 106 -19.98 -17.57 0.99
CA SER A 106 -20.62 -16.55 1.83
C SER A 106 -20.16 -15.10 1.58
N LYS A 107 -19.07 -14.90 0.83
CA LYS A 107 -18.52 -13.58 0.49
C LYS A 107 -18.92 -13.07 -0.89
N CYS A 108 -18.97 -13.94 -1.90
CA CYS A 108 -19.19 -13.51 -3.30
C CYS A 108 -20.32 -14.26 -4.00
N GLY A 109 -20.98 -15.23 -3.35
CA GLY A 109 -22.09 -16.01 -3.91
C GLY A 109 -21.69 -17.02 -4.99
N THR A 110 -20.40 -17.15 -5.32
CA THR A 110 -19.93 -18.14 -6.31
C THR A 110 -20.15 -19.56 -5.79
N LYS A 111 -20.63 -20.46 -6.65
CA LYS A 111 -20.79 -21.89 -6.36
C LYS A 111 -19.40 -22.53 -6.15
N VAL A 112 -19.16 -23.13 -4.99
CA VAL A 112 -17.85 -23.66 -4.58
C VAL A 112 -17.79 -25.18 -4.52
N ASN A 113 -18.92 -25.84 -4.34
CA ASN A 113 -19.09 -27.28 -4.48
C ASN A 113 -20.38 -27.57 -5.25
N GLU A 114 -20.42 -28.70 -5.97
CA GLU A 114 -21.57 -29.11 -6.78
C GLU A 114 -22.79 -29.44 -5.94
#